data_AF-A0A2D6N9A9-F1
#
_entry.id   AF-A0A2D6N9A9-F1
#
_cell.length_a   1.000
_cell.length_b   1.000
_cell.length_c   1.000
_cell.angle_alpha   90.00
_cell.angle_beta   90.00
_cell.angle_gamma   90.00
#
_symmetry.space_group_name_H-M   'P 1'
#
loop_
_entity.id
_entity.type
_entity.pdbx_description
1 polymer ?
#
loop_
_entity_poly.entity_id
_entity_poly.type
_entity_poly.pdbx_seq_one_letter_code
_entity_poly.pdbx_strand_id
1 'polypeptide(L)'
;MAARRDTRGRFARKPLDQLTPAYRRRTAPARRGDEPLAVARGHGLQAPATADPEDLFRTPTYERVLEALTYARSGMSPSEAARRAHTTVDAMQRLAPRVIGRRASGRYTIAARDSLRRRVRFLDEYGEDWIEPATSQEATKVARHWVAVKHYLHTGDAEPLQRFRRMRLRTRDGQSLPFVTDPATLELLARAGELEFSSLYQVVS
;
A
#
# COMPACT_ATOMS: atom_id res chain seq x y z
N MET A 1 -30.66 36.88 -7.89
CA MET A 1 -31.67 36.18 -7.07
C MET A 1 -31.01 35.63 -5.81
N ALA A 2 -31.33 36.16 -4.63
CA ALA A 2 -30.78 35.70 -3.35
C ALA A 2 -31.47 34.40 -2.89
N ALA A 3 -30.68 33.41 -2.46
CA ALA A 3 -31.22 32.11 -2.01
C ALA A 3 -31.89 32.23 -0.63
N ARG A 4 -33.18 31.87 -0.53
CA ARG A 4 -33.93 31.83 0.73
C ARG A 4 -33.51 30.62 1.59
N ARG A 5 -33.34 30.84 2.90
CA ARG A 5 -33.08 29.81 3.91
C ARG A 5 -34.38 29.48 4.67
N ASP A 6 -34.52 28.25 5.14
CA ASP A 6 -35.65 27.82 5.97
C ASP A 6 -35.54 28.36 7.41
N THR A 7 -36.57 28.12 8.23
CA THR A 7 -36.65 28.55 9.64
C THR A 7 -35.56 27.95 10.54
N ARG A 8 -34.75 27.00 10.01
CA ARG A 8 -33.59 26.39 10.67
C ARG A 8 -32.27 26.82 10.01
N GLY A 9 -32.28 27.86 9.17
CA GLY A 9 -31.09 28.42 8.53
C GLY A 9 -30.51 27.56 7.40
N ARG A 10 -31.21 26.50 6.95
CA ARG A 10 -30.75 25.63 5.86
C ARG A 10 -31.20 26.20 4.52
N PHE A 11 -30.36 26.08 3.49
CA PHE A 11 -30.75 26.47 2.13
C PHE A 11 -32.02 25.72 1.74
N ALA A 12 -33.06 26.46 1.33
CA ALA A 12 -34.30 25.86 0.87
C ALA A 12 -33.99 24.88 -0.27
N ARG A 13 -34.43 23.63 -0.10
CA ARG A 13 -34.27 22.60 -1.13
C ARG A 13 -35.00 23.10 -2.38
N LYS A 14 -34.32 23.18 -3.52
CA LYS A 14 -34.99 23.52 -4.79
C LYS A 14 -36.17 22.56 -5.00
N PRO A 15 -37.36 23.07 -5.37
CA PRO A 15 -38.49 22.21 -5.71
C PRO A 15 -38.15 21.37 -6.96
N LEU A 16 -38.80 20.21 -7.10
CA LEU A 16 -38.43 19.14 -8.05
C LEU A 16 -38.41 19.59 -9.52
N ASP A 17 -39.32 20.49 -9.84
CA ASP A 17 -39.51 21.16 -11.13
C ASP A 17 -38.27 21.98 -11.53
N GLN A 18 -37.50 22.47 -10.55
CA GLN A 18 -36.28 23.25 -10.74
C GLN A 18 -34.98 22.43 -10.73
N LEU A 19 -35.06 21.09 -10.63
CA LEU A 19 -33.89 20.21 -10.72
C LEU A 19 -33.54 19.93 -12.18
N THR A 20 -32.25 19.94 -12.51
CA THR A 20 -31.79 19.65 -13.88
C THR A 20 -32.13 18.21 -14.29
N PRO A 21 -32.34 17.94 -15.59
CA PRO A 21 -32.64 16.58 -16.08
C PRO A 21 -31.59 15.54 -15.65
N ALA A 22 -30.30 15.91 -15.64
CA ALA A 22 -29.22 15.06 -15.17
C ALA A 22 -29.32 14.76 -13.65
N TYR A 23 -29.71 15.74 -12.85
CA TYR A 23 -29.90 15.56 -11.40
C TYR A 23 -31.11 14.66 -11.08
N ARG A 24 -32.20 14.78 -11.85
CA ARG A 24 -33.37 13.89 -11.72
C ARG A 24 -32.99 12.44 -12.05
N ARG A 25 -32.24 12.20 -13.12
CA ARG A 25 -31.77 10.84 -13.47
C ARG A 25 -30.89 10.23 -12.37
N ARG A 26 -29.99 11.03 -11.77
CA ARG A 26 -29.08 10.57 -10.73
C ARG A 26 -29.77 10.26 -9.39
N THR A 27 -30.91 10.89 -9.09
CA THR A 27 -31.66 10.68 -7.83
C THR A 27 -32.88 9.77 -7.95
N ALA A 28 -33.23 9.34 -9.18
CA ALA A 28 -34.36 8.46 -9.43
C ALA A 28 -34.22 7.04 -8.82
N PRO A 29 -33.03 6.41 -8.73
CA PRO A 29 -32.88 5.08 -8.13
C PRO A 29 -33.20 5.05 -6.62
N ALA A 30 -32.69 6.01 -5.84
CA ALA A 30 -32.97 6.14 -4.38
C ALA A 30 -34.42 6.51 -4.04
N ARG A 31 -35.31 6.64 -5.04
CA ARG A 31 -36.74 6.85 -4.83
C ARG A 31 -37.56 5.59 -5.07
N ARG A 32 -36.96 4.54 -5.65
CA ARG A 32 -37.61 3.24 -5.93
C ARG A 32 -37.29 2.15 -4.92
N GLY A 33 -36.34 2.38 -4.02
CA GLY A 33 -35.98 1.47 -2.94
C GLY A 33 -35.55 2.24 -1.70
N ASP A 34 -35.40 1.54 -0.58
CA ASP A 34 -35.03 2.04 0.76
C ASP A 34 -33.62 2.66 0.86
N GLU A 35 -33.00 3.06 -0.26
CA GLU A 35 -31.68 3.67 -0.25
C GLU A 35 -31.74 5.16 0.15
N PRO A 36 -30.93 5.60 1.13
CA PRO A 36 -30.85 7.00 1.51
C PRO A 36 -30.39 7.89 0.35
N LEU A 37 -31.05 9.05 0.17
CA LEU A 37 -30.72 10.09 -0.83
C LEU A 37 -29.24 10.53 -0.85
N ALA A 38 -28.50 10.33 0.23
CA ALA A 38 -27.06 10.60 0.30
C ALA A 38 -26.26 9.65 -0.60
N VAL A 39 -26.64 8.37 -0.64
CA VAL A 39 -26.00 7.30 -1.40
C VAL A 39 -26.14 7.55 -2.91
N ALA A 40 -27.36 7.85 -3.37
CA ALA A 40 -27.61 8.20 -4.78
C ALA A 40 -26.93 9.49 -5.26
N ARG A 41 -26.45 10.34 -4.33
CA ARG A 41 -25.70 11.56 -4.68
C ARG A 41 -24.21 11.30 -4.91
N GLY A 42 -23.73 10.07 -4.77
CA GLY A 42 -22.31 9.75 -4.86
C GLY A 42 -21.52 10.16 -3.61
N HIS A 43 -22.18 10.64 -2.57
CA HIS A 43 -21.64 10.65 -1.22
C HIS A 43 -21.91 9.25 -0.67
N GLY A 44 -21.04 8.33 -1.07
CA GLY A 44 -21.09 6.95 -0.61
C GLY A 44 -21.30 6.91 0.89
N LEU A 45 -22.10 5.93 1.30
CA LEU A 45 -22.01 5.31 2.62
C LEU A 45 -20.59 5.47 3.13
N GLN A 46 -20.41 5.96 4.36
CA GLN A 46 -19.14 5.75 5.05
C GLN A 46 -18.73 4.32 4.74
N ALA A 47 -17.59 4.16 4.06
CA ALA A 47 -17.06 2.84 3.74
C ALA A 47 -17.20 2.02 5.02
N PRO A 48 -17.79 0.80 4.95
CA PRO A 48 -18.15 0.04 6.14
C PRO A 48 -16.99 0.14 7.13
N ALA A 49 -17.26 0.79 8.26
CA ALA A 49 -16.35 0.70 9.38
C ALA A 49 -16.25 -0.80 9.65
N THR A 50 -15.02 -1.34 9.63
CA THR A 50 -14.68 -2.78 9.71
C THR A 50 -14.65 -3.56 8.40
N ALA A 51 -13.80 -3.16 7.44
CA ALA A 51 -12.87 -4.18 6.96
C ALA A 51 -11.83 -4.32 8.07
N ASP A 52 -11.55 -5.54 8.52
CA ASP A 52 -10.43 -5.76 9.43
C ASP A 52 -9.21 -5.07 8.80
N PRO A 53 -8.42 -4.26 9.54
CA PRO A 53 -7.15 -3.76 9.03
C PRO A 53 -6.32 -4.86 8.37
N GLU A 54 -6.53 -6.14 8.75
CA GLU A 54 -5.95 -7.30 8.10
C GLU A 54 -6.40 -7.57 6.66
N ASP A 55 -7.67 -7.39 6.34
CA ASP A 55 -8.19 -7.67 5.01
C ASP A 55 -7.76 -6.62 3.99
N LEU A 56 -7.62 -5.36 4.44
CA LEU A 56 -7.26 -4.26 3.56
C LEU A 56 -5.84 -4.40 2.99
N PHE A 57 -4.90 -4.96 3.76
CA PHE A 57 -3.51 -5.08 3.29
C PHE A 57 -3.30 -6.20 2.27
N ARG A 58 -4.27 -7.12 2.13
CA ARG A 58 -4.27 -8.21 1.13
C ARG A 58 -4.97 -7.84 -0.17
N THR A 59 -5.41 -6.58 -0.31
CA THR A 59 -6.08 -6.14 -1.53
C THR A 59 -5.06 -5.73 -2.61
N PRO A 60 -5.31 -6.04 -3.89
CA PRO A 60 -4.47 -5.58 -5.00
C PRO A 60 -4.34 -4.05 -5.05
N THR A 61 -5.34 -3.32 -4.52
CA THR A 61 -5.28 -1.85 -4.45
C THR A 61 -4.21 -1.39 -3.46
N TYR A 62 -4.10 -2.06 -2.31
CA TYR A 62 -3.11 -1.72 -1.29
C TYR A 62 -1.69 -2.04 -1.77
N GLU A 63 -1.50 -3.16 -2.45
CA GLU A 63 -0.22 -3.54 -3.07
C GLU A 63 0.28 -2.48 -4.05
N ARG A 64 -0.59 -2.03 -4.97
CA ARG A 64 -0.29 -0.95 -5.90
C ARG A 64 0.06 0.36 -5.19
N VAL A 65 -0.55 0.64 -4.03
CA VAL A 65 -0.16 1.79 -3.20
C VAL A 65 1.24 1.61 -2.62
N LEU A 66 1.60 0.43 -2.11
CA LEU A 66 2.95 0.16 -1.61
C LEU A 66 4.01 0.28 -2.74
N GLU A 67 3.68 -0.19 -3.93
CA GLU A 67 4.53 -0.05 -5.12
C GLU A 67 4.70 1.43 -5.50
N ALA A 68 3.61 2.20 -5.56
CA ALA A 68 3.66 3.65 -5.81
C ALA A 68 4.53 4.38 -4.78
N LEU A 69 4.43 4.01 -3.49
CA LEU A 69 5.27 4.60 -2.45
C LEU A 69 6.75 4.27 -2.65
N THR A 70 7.07 3.08 -3.16
CA THR A 70 8.43 2.69 -3.52
C THR A 70 8.97 3.57 -4.65
N TYR A 71 8.22 3.75 -5.74
CA TYR A 71 8.62 4.63 -6.83
C TYR A 71 8.81 6.09 -6.41
N ALA A 72 7.88 6.61 -5.60
CA ALA A 72 7.96 7.98 -5.14
C ALA A 72 9.18 8.23 -4.23
N ARG A 73 9.57 7.23 -3.41
CA ARG A 73 10.78 7.29 -2.58
C ARG A 73 12.06 7.25 -3.39
N SER A 74 12.04 6.63 -4.56
CA SER A 74 13.14 6.62 -5.51
C SER A 74 13.27 7.93 -6.31
N GLY A 75 12.42 8.94 -6.03
CA GLY A 75 12.52 10.29 -6.60
C GLY A 75 11.41 10.67 -7.58
N MET A 76 10.50 9.75 -7.93
CA MET A 76 9.36 10.09 -8.78
C MET A 76 8.36 11.02 -8.07
N SER A 77 7.67 11.86 -8.83
CA SER A 77 6.56 12.63 -8.27
C SER A 77 5.43 11.69 -7.83
N PRO A 78 4.65 12.00 -6.77
CA PRO A 78 3.57 11.11 -6.32
C PRO A 78 2.53 10.78 -7.39
N SER A 79 2.23 11.72 -8.29
CA SER A 79 1.31 11.49 -9.41
C SER A 79 1.87 10.55 -10.47
N GLU A 80 3.17 10.65 -10.76
CA GLU A 80 3.87 9.76 -11.70
C GLU A 80 4.01 8.35 -11.12
N ALA A 81 4.41 8.26 -9.86
CA ALA A 81 4.51 7.02 -9.13
C ALA A 81 3.16 6.27 -9.04
N ALA A 82 2.07 6.99 -8.75
CA ALA A 82 0.72 6.44 -8.74
C ALA A 82 0.36 5.84 -10.11
N ARG A 83 0.65 6.58 -11.18
CA ARG A 83 0.39 6.12 -12.57
C ARG A 83 1.20 4.88 -12.90
N ARG A 84 2.49 4.87 -12.54
CA ARG A 84 3.40 3.75 -12.83
C ARG A 84 3.00 2.46 -12.13
N ALA A 85 2.38 2.57 -10.95
CA ALA A 85 1.86 1.45 -10.16
C ALA A 85 0.36 1.21 -10.40
N HIS A 86 -0.25 1.81 -11.42
CA HIS A 86 -1.67 1.62 -11.76
C HIS A 86 -2.65 1.90 -10.60
N THR A 87 -2.39 2.97 -9.84
CA THR A 87 -3.23 3.49 -8.73
C THR A 87 -3.45 4.99 -8.86
N THR A 88 -4.05 5.62 -7.84
CA THR A 88 -4.31 7.06 -7.80
C THR A 88 -3.71 7.69 -6.54
N VAL A 89 -3.36 8.98 -6.61
CA VAL A 89 -2.89 9.72 -5.43
C VAL A 89 -3.95 9.73 -4.32
N ASP A 90 -5.23 9.80 -4.67
CA ASP A 90 -6.35 9.70 -3.72
C ASP A 90 -6.35 8.35 -3.00
N ALA A 91 -6.21 7.23 -3.73
CA ALA A 91 -6.09 5.91 -3.11
C ALA A 91 -4.88 5.82 -2.18
N MET A 92 -3.74 6.40 -2.58
CA MET A 92 -2.56 6.45 -1.73
C MET A 92 -2.82 7.28 -0.46
N GLN A 93 -3.51 8.43 -0.54
CA GLN A 93 -3.86 9.24 0.64
C GLN A 93 -4.85 8.53 1.57
N ARG A 94 -5.82 7.80 0.99
CA ARG A 94 -6.81 7.04 1.74
C ARG A 94 -6.20 5.85 2.49
N LEU A 95 -5.29 5.12 1.85
CA LEU A 95 -4.70 3.89 2.39
C LEU A 95 -3.39 4.11 3.15
N ALA A 96 -2.70 5.22 2.90
CA ALA A 96 -1.45 5.60 3.58
C ALA A 96 -1.48 7.06 4.08
N PRO A 97 -2.48 7.46 4.88
CA PRO A 97 -2.72 8.87 5.24
C PRO A 97 -1.57 9.53 6.00
N ARG A 98 -0.78 8.74 6.76
CA ARG A 98 0.38 9.23 7.52
C ARG A 98 1.68 9.29 6.71
N VAL A 99 1.68 8.73 5.51
CA VAL A 99 2.87 8.67 4.64
C VAL A 99 2.85 9.81 3.62
N ILE A 100 1.66 10.30 3.26
CA ILE A 100 1.48 11.31 2.22
C ILE A 100 1.04 12.62 2.85
N GLY A 101 1.96 13.57 2.90
CA GLY A 101 1.69 14.94 3.31
C GLY A 101 1.42 15.86 2.12
N ARG A 102 0.88 17.04 2.43
CA ARG A 102 0.74 18.15 1.48
C ARG A 102 1.41 19.38 2.06
N ARG A 103 2.29 20.01 1.30
CA ARG A 103 2.92 21.29 1.67
C ARG A 103 1.95 22.45 1.47
N ALA A 104 2.25 23.59 2.09
CA ALA A 104 1.51 24.84 1.88
C ALA A 104 1.45 25.26 0.40
N SER A 105 2.48 24.92 -0.39
CA SER A 105 2.52 25.14 -1.84
C SER A 105 1.61 24.21 -2.66
N GLY A 106 0.87 23.31 -2.00
CA GLY A 106 0.00 22.33 -2.64
C GLY A 106 0.71 21.09 -3.17
N ARG A 107 2.05 21.05 -3.17
CA ARG A 107 2.85 19.88 -3.59
C ARG A 107 2.77 18.74 -2.56
N TYR A 108 2.73 17.51 -3.07
CA TYR A 108 2.76 16.31 -2.24
C TYR A 108 4.17 16.02 -1.70
N THR A 109 4.23 15.43 -0.51
CA THR A 109 5.46 14.93 0.12
C THR A 109 5.26 13.50 0.60
N ILE A 110 6.28 12.67 0.43
CA ILE A 110 6.27 11.28 0.88
C ILE A 110 7.23 11.12 2.05
N ALA A 111 6.77 10.50 3.12
CA ALA A 111 7.63 10.16 4.24
C ALA A 111 8.67 9.12 3.80
N ALA A 112 9.94 9.37 4.15
CA ALA A 112 11.05 8.46 3.85
C ALA A 112 10.89 7.09 4.51
N ARG A 113 10.17 7.03 5.63
CA ARG A 113 9.92 5.83 6.42
C ARG A 113 8.44 5.74 6.76
N ASP A 114 7.93 4.52 6.89
CA ASP A 114 6.58 4.27 7.36
C ASP A 114 6.51 2.93 8.11
N SER A 115 5.40 2.72 8.82
CA SER A 115 5.05 1.48 9.50
C SER A 115 3.84 0.78 8.87
N LEU A 116 3.52 1.03 7.59
CA LEU A 116 2.44 0.33 6.89
C LEU A 116 2.70 -1.18 6.91
N ARG A 117 1.63 -1.97 7.07
CA ARG A 117 1.71 -3.43 7.00
C ARG A 117 2.13 -3.85 5.58
N ARG A 118 2.94 -4.89 5.48
CA ARG A 118 3.38 -5.51 4.24
C ARG A 118 3.94 -6.88 4.59
N ARG A 119 3.89 -7.83 3.65
CA ARG A 119 4.59 -9.10 3.78
C ARG A 119 5.76 -9.11 2.81
N VAL A 120 6.88 -9.64 3.23
CA VAL A 120 8.06 -9.84 2.39
C VAL A 120 8.54 -11.27 2.56
N ARG A 121 9.06 -11.89 1.50
CA ARG A 121 9.77 -13.16 1.62
C ARG A 121 11.09 -12.91 2.31
N PHE A 122 11.36 -13.68 3.35
CA PHE A 122 12.58 -13.62 4.11
C PHE A 122 13.23 -14.97 4.11
N LEU A 123 14.54 -14.98 3.90
CA LEU A 123 15.35 -16.18 3.90
C LEU A 123 15.99 -16.36 5.26
N ASP A 124 15.59 -17.41 5.96
CA ASP A 124 16.24 -17.89 7.18
C ASP A 124 17.00 -19.20 6.91
N GLU A 125 17.55 -19.80 7.97
CA GLU A 125 18.37 -21.01 7.88
C GLU A 125 17.58 -22.28 7.50
N TYR A 126 16.25 -22.22 7.55
CA TYR A 126 15.33 -23.31 7.21
C TYR A 126 14.71 -23.14 5.82
N GLY A 127 14.68 -21.91 5.29
CA GLY A 127 14.16 -21.63 3.96
C GLY A 127 13.51 -20.26 3.85
N GLU A 128 12.59 -20.13 2.89
CA GLU A 128 11.81 -18.91 2.70
C GLU A 128 10.54 -18.90 3.54
N ASP A 129 10.30 -17.81 4.26
CA ASP A 129 9.01 -17.56 4.92
C ASP A 129 8.49 -16.14 4.69
N TRP A 130 7.18 -15.98 4.80
CA TRP A 130 6.49 -14.70 4.67
C TRP A 130 6.35 -14.01 6.01
N ILE A 131 7.05 -12.89 6.17
CA ILE A 131 7.07 -12.14 7.42
C ILE A 131 6.59 -10.70 7.26
N GLU A 132 6.14 -10.11 8.37
CA GLU A 132 5.78 -8.69 8.44
C GLU A 132 6.92 -7.87 9.05
N PRO A 133 7.66 -7.08 8.26
CA PRO A 133 8.70 -6.20 8.78
C PRO A 133 8.08 -5.05 9.56
N ALA A 134 8.76 -4.62 10.63
CA ALA A 134 8.26 -3.53 11.49
C ALA A 134 8.10 -2.20 10.73
N THR A 135 8.95 -1.94 9.73
CA THR A 135 8.98 -0.67 8.98
C THR A 135 9.34 -0.88 7.51
N SER A 136 9.14 0.16 6.69
CA SER A 136 9.55 0.15 5.28
C SER A 136 11.07 0.04 5.10
N GLN A 137 11.87 0.46 6.08
CA GLN A 137 13.33 0.29 6.05
C GLN A 137 13.74 -1.15 6.28
N GLU A 138 13.06 -1.84 7.21
CA GLU A 138 13.26 -3.27 7.45
C GLU A 138 12.94 -4.07 6.19
N ALA A 139 11.84 -3.77 5.50
CA ALA A 139 11.53 -4.37 4.19
C ALA A 139 12.62 -4.09 3.13
N THR A 140 13.18 -2.88 3.11
CA THR A 140 14.28 -2.52 2.20
C THR A 140 15.54 -3.33 2.49
N LYS A 141 15.84 -3.64 3.75
CA LYS A 141 16.96 -4.53 4.12
C LYS A 141 16.76 -5.92 3.53
N VAL A 142 15.55 -6.47 3.64
CA VAL A 142 15.19 -7.78 3.05
C VAL A 142 15.39 -7.78 1.55
N ALA A 143 14.84 -6.80 0.83
CA ALA A 143 15.03 -6.70 -0.62
C ALA A 143 16.53 -6.62 -1.01
N ARG A 144 17.32 -5.85 -0.26
CA ARG A 144 18.78 -5.74 -0.48
C ARG A 144 19.54 -7.02 -0.17
N HIS A 145 19.06 -7.82 0.77
CA HIS A 145 19.64 -9.12 1.12
C HIS A 145 19.39 -10.11 -0.02
N TRP A 146 18.17 -10.18 -0.53
CA TRP A 146 17.85 -10.98 -1.70
C TRP A 146 18.67 -10.65 -2.95
N VAL A 147 18.94 -9.36 -3.20
CA VAL A 147 19.85 -8.95 -4.27
C VAL A 147 21.25 -9.52 -4.08
N ALA A 148 21.76 -9.55 -2.83
CA ALA A 148 23.07 -10.12 -2.53
C ALA A 148 23.08 -11.65 -2.63
N VAL A 149 22.03 -12.33 -2.17
CA VAL A 149 21.86 -13.79 -2.31
C VAL A 149 21.81 -14.17 -3.79
N LYS A 150 21.00 -13.47 -4.59
CA LYS A 150 20.92 -13.71 -6.04
C LYS A 150 22.25 -13.48 -6.74
N HIS A 151 22.98 -12.42 -6.35
CA HIS A 151 24.33 -12.15 -6.88
C HIS A 151 25.25 -13.33 -6.58
N TYR A 152 25.36 -13.75 -5.32
CA TYR A 152 26.20 -14.88 -4.91
C TYR A 152 25.83 -16.17 -5.67
N LEU A 153 24.55 -16.52 -5.77
CA LEU A 153 24.13 -17.74 -6.47
C LEU A 153 24.39 -17.70 -7.97
N HIS A 154 24.50 -16.51 -8.56
CA HIS A 154 24.80 -16.34 -9.97
C HIS A 154 26.30 -16.32 -10.27
N THR A 155 27.11 -15.71 -9.39
CA THR A 155 28.53 -15.41 -9.66
C THR A 155 29.51 -16.20 -8.78
N GLY A 156 29.04 -16.79 -7.67
CA GLY A 156 29.86 -17.34 -6.60
C GLY A 156 30.46 -16.28 -5.65
N ASP A 157 30.26 -14.99 -5.92
CA ASP A 157 30.84 -13.91 -5.12
C ASP A 157 30.00 -13.59 -3.86
N ALA A 158 30.57 -13.87 -2.69
CA ALA A 158 29.95 -13.68 -1.39
C ALA A 158 30.24 -12.30 -0.76
N GLU A 159 31.03 -11.44 -1.40
CA GLU A 159 31.36 -10.10 -0.85
C GLU A 159 30.10 -9.29 -0.48
N PRO A 160 29.04 -9.22 -1.32
CA PRO A 160 27.85 -8.44 -0.99
C PRO A 160 27.06 -8.96 0.22
N LEU A 161 27.26 -10.22 0.62
CA LEU A 161 26.61 -10.82 1.80
C LEU A 161 27.24 -10.35 3.11
N GLN A 162 28.50 -9.91 3.10
CA GLN A 162 29.24 -9.56 4.32
C GLN A 162 28.55 -8.47 5.14
N ARG A 163 27.92 -7.49 4.47
CA ARG A 163 27.20 -6.39 5.13
C ARG A 163 26.04 -6.89 6.01
N PHE A 164 25.51 -8.08 5.76
CA PHE A 164 24.37 -8.64 6.47
C PHE A 164 24.73 -9.53 7.66
N ARG A 165 26.00 -9.93 7.83
CA ARG A 165 26.43 -10.91 8.85
C ARG A 165 26.01 -10.59 10.29
N ARG A 166 25.88 -9.30 10.61
CA ARG A 166 25.47 -8.82 11.94
C ARG A 166 24.15 -8.04 11.89
N MET A 167 23.53 -8.00 10.72
CA MET A 167 22.23 -7.37 10.57
C MET A 167 21.16 -8.32 11.04
N ARG A 168 20.12 -7.73 11.62
CA ARG A 168 18.90 -8.44 11.96
C ARG A 168 17.72 -7.69 11.39
N LEU A 169 16.71 -8.45 11.02
CA LEU A 169 15.42 -7.93 10.66
C LEU A 169 14.58 -7.77 11.91
N ARG A 170 13.94 -6.61 12.07
CA ARG A 170 12.91 -6.40 13.09
C ARG A 170 11.54 -6.63 12.48
N THR A 171 10.78 -7.54 13.05
CA THR A 171 9.42 -7.85 12.63
C THR A 171 8.41 -7.04 13.45
N ARG A 172 7.18 -6.97 12.95
CA ARG A 172 6.10 -6.20 13.56
C ARG A 172 5.59 -6.79 14.88
N ASP A 173 5.70 -8.09 15.05
CA ASP A 173 5.41 -8.83 16.30
C ASP A 173 6.55 -8.76 17.33
N GLY A 174 7.63 -8.03 17.03
CA GLY A 174 8.72 -7.75 17.96
C GLY A 174 9.86 -8.75 17.93
N GLN A 175 9.83 -9.74 17.05
CA GLN A 175 10.95 -10.65 16.84
C GLN A 175 12.14 -9.96 16.16
N SER A 176 13.31 -10.57 16.32
CA SER A 176 14.53 -10.16 15.65
C SER A 176 15.19 -11.36 14.98
N LEU A 177 15.18 -11.39 13.65
CA LEU A 177 15.63 -12.54 12.85
C LEU A 177 17.00 -12.24 12.20
N PRO A 178 17.98 -13.15 12.27
CA PRO A 178 19.28 -12.98 11.60
C PRO A 178 19.16 -13.21 10.09
N PHE A 179 19.93 -12.48 9.29
CA PHE A 179 20.04 -12.75 7.86
C PHE A 179 20.99 -13.92 7.59
N VAL A 180 20.62 -14.84 6.70
CA VAL A 180 21.53 -15.89 6.22
C VAL A 180 22.61 -15.29 5.33
N THR A 181 23.87 -15.55 5.67
CA THR A 181 25.02 -15.04 4.90
C THR A 181 26.09 -16.08 4.63
N ASP A 182 25.92 -17.29 5.18
CA ASP A 182 26.88 -18.37 4.99
C ASP A 182 26.71 -18.99 3.60
N PRO A 183 27.76 -19.00 2.76
CA PRO A 183 27.72 -19.61 1.43
C PRO A 183 27.25 -21.07 1.45
N ALA A 184 27.71 -21.88 2.41
CA ALA A 184 27.34 -23.29 2.47
C ALA A 184 25.86 -23.50 2.79
N THR A 185 25.29 -22.71 3.72
CA THR A 185 23.84 -22.68 3.95
C THR A 185 23.07 -22.29 2.70
N LEU A 186 23.50 -21.24 1.99
CA LEU A 186 22.83 -20.77 0.77
C LEU A 186 22.85 -21.81 -0.35
N GLU A 187 23.97 -22.52 -0.53
CA GLU A 187 24.07 -23.62 -1.50
C GLU A 187 23.17 -24.79 -1.12
N LEU A 188 23.08 -25.12 0.17
CA LEU A 188 22.20 -26.19 0.65
C LEU A 188 20.72 -25.87 0.34
N LEU A 189 20.27 -24.66 0.69
CA LEU A 189 18.90 -24.20 0.42
C LEU A 189 18.61 -24.14 -1.09
N ALA A 190 19.57 -23.67 -1.89
CA ALA A 190 19.43 -23.67 -3.35
C ALA A 190 19.26 -25.08 -3.93
N ARG A 191 20.06 -26.05 -3.47
CA ARG A 191 19.98 -27.45 -3.91
C ARG A 191 18.71 -28.15 -3.45
N ALA A 192 18.19 -27.78 -2.27
CA ALA A 192 16.93 -28.27 -1.74
C ALA A 192 15.70 -27.71 -2.47
N GLY A 193 15.88 -26.68 -3.32
CA GLY A 193 14.77 -26.02 -4.02
C GLY A 193 14.00 -25.04 -3.15
N GLU A 194 14.55 -24.68 -1.99
CA GLU A 194 13.93 -23.77 -1.00
C GLU A 194 14.09 -22.28 -1.35
N LEU A 195 14.71 -21.98 -2.51
CA LEU A 195 14.92 -20.61 -2.99
C LEU A 195 14.05 -20.33 -4.23
N GLU A 196 12.95 -19.62 -4.05
CA GLU A 196 12.01 -19.23 -5.08
C GLU A 196 12.16 -17.73 -5.41
N PHE A 197 12.90 -17.42 -6.48
CA PHE A 197 13.15 -16.04 -6.93
C PHE A 197 11.95 -15.32 -7.59
N SER A 198 10.78 -15.95 -7.61
CA SER A 198 9.55 -15.44 -8.24
C SER A 198 8.90 -14.34 -7.38
N SER A 199 9.40 -13.12 -7.59
CA SER A 199 8.84 -11.85 -7.09
C SER A 199 8.93 -11.63 -5.57
N LEU A 200 9.86 -10.77 -5.17
CA LEU A 200 10.04 -10.25 -3.81
C LEU A 200 8.78 -9.59 -3.21
N TYR A 201 7.81 -9.30 -4.07
CA TYR A 201 6.45 -8.94 -3.73
C TYR A 201 5.56 -10.02 -4.34
N GLN A 202 4.79 -10.77 -3.56
CA GLN A 202 3.70 -11.53 -4.16
C GLN A 202 2.77 -10.51 -4.81
N VAL A 203 2.76 -10.49 -6.13
CA VAL A 203 1.62 -10.03 -6.92
C VAL A 203 0.71 -11.25 -6.94
N VAL A 204 -0.16 -11.37 -5.94
CA VAL A 204 -1.12 -12.50 -5.90
C VAL A 204 -2.17 -12.19 -6.96
N SER A 205 -2.23 -13.06 -7.97
CA SER A 205 -3.28 -13.07 -9.01
C SER A 205 -4.65 -13.36 -8.42
#